data_AF-A0AB35VE25-F1
#
_entry.id   AF-A0AB35VE25-F1
#
_cell.length_a   1.000
_cell.length_b   1.000
_cell.length_c   1.000
_cell.angle_alpha   90.00
_cell.angle_beta   90.00
_cell.angle_gamma   90.00
#
_symmetry.space_group_name_H-M   'P 1'
#
loop_
_entity.id
_entity.type
_entity.pdbx_description
1 polymer ?
#
loop_
_entity_poly.entity_id
_entity_poly.type
_entity_poly.pdbx_seq_one_letter_code
_entity_poly.pdbx_strand_id
1 'polypeptide(L)' 'LLRQYFPKGSDFSKLTVAAVNRVVAQINLRPRKRLGWKTPYEVYAGVSVALMC' A
#
# COMPACT_ATOMS: atom_id res chain seq x y z
N LEU A 1 9.23 -0.48 -4.46
CA LEU A 1 7.99 -0.06 -3.77
C LEU A 1 8.28 0.47 -2.38
N LEU A 2 8.85 -0.36 -1.50
CA LEU A 2 9.22 0.06 -0.13
C LEU A 2 10.10 1.31 -0.12
N ARG A 3 11.07 1.42 -1.02
CA ARG A 3 11.93 2.60 -1.17
C ARG A 3 11.21 3.91 -1.57
N GLN A 4 9.94 3.85 -1.98
CA GLN A 4 9.12 5.04 -2.21
C GLN A 4 8.60 5.64 -0.90
N TYR A 5 8.56 4.84 0.17
CA TYR A 5 8.04 5.23 1.48
C TYR A 5 9.13 5.21 2.57
N PHE A 6 10.13 4.34 2.42
CA PHE A 6 11.28 4.19 3.31
C PHE A 6 12.56 4.27 2.48
N PRO A 7 13.12 5.47 2.26
CA PRO A 7 14.37 5.66 1.54
C PRO A 7 15.50 4.77 2.06
N LYS A 8 16.54 4.60 1.23
CA LYS A 8 17.70 3.80 1.64
C LYS A 8 18.33 4.43 2.88
N GLY A 9 18.56 3.63 3.93
CA GLY A 9 19.10 4.10 5.21
C GLY A 9 18.05 4.59 6.20
N SER A 10 16.74 4.48 5.89
CA SER A 10 15.69 4.71 6.89
C SER A 10 15.87 3.79 8.09
N ASP A 11 15.85 4.40 9.27
CA ASP A 11 15.88 3.69 10.55
C ASP A 11 14.47 3.18 10.88
N PHE A 12 14.28 1.87 10.77
CA PHE A 12 12.99 1.23 11.03
C PHE A 12 12.61 1.21 12.51
N SER A 13 13.56 1.40 13.44
CA SER A 13 13.28 1.42 14.88
C SER A 13 12.43 2.63 15.30
N LYS A 14 12.44 3.70 14.51
CA LYS A 14 11.70 4.93 14.76
C LYS A 14 10.29 4.94 14.16
N LEU A 15 9.91 3.87 13.46
CA LEU A 15 8.60 3.79 12.81
C LEU A 15 7.52 3.42 13.81
N THR A 16 6.44 4.21 13.83
CA THR A 16 5.24 3.84 14.57
C THR A 16 4.40 2.86 13.77
N VAL A 17 3.67 1.99 14.48
CA VAL A 17 2.71 1.06 13.87
C VAL A 17 1.70 1.81 12.98
N ALA A 18 1.22 2.98 13.43
CA ALA A 18 0.30 3.81 12.65
C ALA A 18 0.91 4.28 11.32
N ALA A 19 2.18 4.71 11.32
CA ALA A 19 2.88 5.11 10.10
C ALA A 19 3.04 3.94 9.13
N VAL A 20 3.41 2.76 9.65
CA VAL A 20 3.53 1.54 8.84
C VAL A 20 2.18 1.15 8.25
N ASN A 21 1.12 1.13 9.05
CA ASN A 21 -0.24 0.80 8.59
C ASN A 21 -0.72 1.74 7.49
N ARG A 22 -0.43 3.05 7.61
CA ARG A 22 -0.75 4.03 6.58
C ARG A 22 -0.03 3.73 5.26
N VAL A 23 1.24 3.33 5.31
CA VAL A 23 1.99 2.96 4.11
C VAL A 23 1.47 1.65 3.50
N VAL A 24 1.17 0.64 4.34
CA VAL A 24 0.60 -0.63 3.88
C VAL A 24 -0.75 -0.41 3.20
N ALA A 25 -1.63 0.40 3.77
CA ALA A 25 -2.91 0.77 3.16
C ALA A 25 -2.69 1.42 1.79
N GLN A 26 -1.78 2.39 1.67
CA GLN A 26 -1.47 3.01 0.39
C GLN A 26 -0.94 2.01 -0.64
N ILE A 27 -0.08 1.07 -0.22
CA ILE A 27 0.46 0.04 -1.12
C ILE A 27 -0.65 -0.88 -1.64
N ASN A 28 -1.53 -1.32 -0.75
CA ASN A 28 -2.58 -2.29 -1.02
C ASN A 28 -3.78 -1.69 -1.76
N LEU A 29 -4.06 -0.40 -1.56
CA LEU A 29 -5.15 0.33 -2.23
C LEU A 29 -4.69 1.04 -3.51
N ARG A 30 -3.41 0.95 -3.89
CA ARG A 30 -2.91 1.61 -5.11
C ARG A 30 -3.26 0.81 -6.37
N PRO A 31 -4.02 1.39 -7.33
CA PRO A 31 -4.27 0.79 -8.63
C PRO A 31 -2.98 0.43 -9.37
N ARG A 32 -2.92 -0.78 -9.94
CA ARG A 32 -1.75 -1.26 -10.70
C ARG A 32 -2.13 -1.61 -12.13
N LYS A 33 -1.44 -1.03 -13.10
CA LYS A 33 -1.61 -1.36 -14.53
C LYS A 33 -1.49 -2.86 -14.81
N ARG A 34 -0.55 -3.57 -14.15
CA ARG A 34 -0.39 -5.03 -14.28
C ARG A 34 -1.62 -5.82 -13.81
N LEU A 35 -2.40 -5.28 -12.89
CA LEU A 35 -3.63 -5.89 -12.38
C LEU A 35 -4.88 -5.38 -13.12
N GLY A 36 -4.72 -4.85 -14.34
CA GLY A 36 -5.83 -4.24 -15.07
C GLY A 36 -6.40 -3.02 -14.36
N TRP A 37 -5.54 -2.24 -13.69
CA TRP A 37 -5.90 -1.09 -12.84
C TRP A 37 -6.66 -1.43 -11.56
N LYS A 38 -6.79 -2.71 -11.20
CA LYS A 38 -7.21 -3.11 -9.86
C LYS A 38 -6.13 -2.85 -8.83
N THR A 39 -6.53 -2.71 -7.57
CA THR A 39 -5.62 -2.63 -6.43
C THR A 39 -5.18 -4.05 -6.01
N PRO A 40 -4.00 -4.21 -5.37
CA PRO A 40 -3.61 -5.48 -4.79
C PRO A 40 -4.65 -6.04 -3.81
N TYR A 41 -5.29 -5.18 -3.02
CA TYR A 41 -6.34 -5.59 -2.10
C TYR A 41 -7.57 -6.15 -2.82
N GLU A 42 -8.03 -5.53 -3.91
CA GLU A 42 -9.19 -6.02 -4.67
C GLU A 42 -8.95 -7.40 -5.27
N VAL A 43 -7.73 -7.64 -5.77
CA VAL A 43 -7.35 -8.94 -6.34
C VAL A 43 -7.26 -10.01 -5.25
N TYR A 44 -6.75 -9.66 -4.06
CA TYR A 44 -6.63 -10.59 -2.94
C TYR A 44 -7.98 -10.91 -2.28
N ALA A 45 -8.78 -9.88 -1.99
CA ALA A 45 -10.04 -10.01 -1.27
C ALA A 45 -11.23 -10.38 -2.18
N GLY A 46 -11.11 -10.20 -3.50
CA GLY A 46 -12.21 -10.40 -4.45
C GLY A 46 -13.33 -9.35 -4.34
N VAL A 47 -13.07 -8.24 -3.64
CA VAL A 47 -14.02 -7.14 -3.40
C VAL A 47 -13.53 -5.88 -4.08
N SER A 48 -14.42 -5.07 -4.66
CA SER A 48 -14.09 -3.76 -5.24
C SER A 48 -13.94 -2.71 -4.14
N VAL A 49 -12.91 -1.87 -4.22
CA VAL A 49 -12.69 -0.73 -3.30
C VAL A 49 -12.90 0.61 -3.97
N ALA A 50 -13.47 0.62 -5.18
CA ALA A 50 -13.72 1.84 -5.96
C ALA A 50 -14.59 2.90 -5.25
N LEU A 51 -15.31 2.50 -4.19
CA LEU A 51 -16.19 3.36 -3.39
C LEU A 51 -15.60 3.78 -2.03
N MET A 52 -14.36 3.40 -1.71
CA MET A 52 -13.75 3.64 -0.37
C MET A 52 -12.92 4.95 -0.29
N CYS A 53 -13.21 5.93 -1.14
CA CYS A 53 -12.55 7.25 -1.10
C CYS A 53 -13.16 8.17 -0.04
#